data_AF-A0A820IPI0-F1
#
_entry.id   AF-A0A820IPI0-F1
#
_cell.length_a   1.000
_cell.length_b   1.000
_cell.length_c   1.000
_cell.angle_alpha   90.00
_cell.angle_beta   90.00
_cell.angle_gamma   90.00
#
_symmetry.space_group_name_H-M   'P 1'
#
loop_
_entity.id
_entity.type
_entity.pdbx_description
1 polymer ?
#
loop_
_entity_poly.entity_id
_entity_poly.type
_entity_poly.pdbx_seq_one_letter_code
_entity_poly.pdbx_strand_id
1 'polypeptide(L)'
;PSTFFLIIFGLLWYRRAPFDTDFFTIAFVLISYLRHTYLNHFASACTSLSQYWVASNRIEKFLMCDEYNRSNAIAYHSKTENEESDTLYINVQQVSSNWEENSSFELNNISFSACGGDLIMIIGSIASGKSSLLMTLLGEMPI
;
A
#
# COMPACT_ATOMS: atom_id res chain seq x y z
N PRO A 1 -4.37 -0.52 -43.25
CA PRO A 1 -5.48 0.19 -43.93
C PRO A 1 -5.48 0.00 -45.45
N SER A 2 -4.31 0.05 -46.09
CA SER A 2 -4.12 -0.03 -47.54
C SER A 2 -4.35 -1.41 -48.16
N THR A 3 -3.96 -2.50 -47.48
CA THR A 3 -4.07 -3.87 -48.02
C THR A 3 -5.50 -4.39 -48.07
N PHE A 4 -6.28 -4.14 -47.01
CA PHE A 4 -7.69 -4.51 -46.94
C PHE A 4 -8.55 -3.77 -47.99
N PHE A 5 -8.17 -2.51 -48.30
CA PHE A 5 -8.78 -1.70 -49.34
C PHE A 5 -8.51 -2.26 -50.74
N LEU A 6 -7.26 -2.62 -51.05
CA LEU A 6 -6.91 -3.24 -52.33
C LEU A 6 -7.64 -4.57 -52.56
N ILE A 7 -7.84 -5.36 -51.50
CA ILE A 7 -8.56 -6.63 -51.57
C ILE A 7 -10.05 -6.42 -51.82
N ILE A 8 -10.70 -5.51 -51.08
CA ILE A 8 -12.15 -5.22 -51.27
C ILE A 8 -12.39 -4.56 -52.63
N PHE A 9 -11.56 -3.59 -53.01
CA PHE A 9 -11.65 -2.92 -54.31
C PHE A 9 -11.42 -3.92 -55.45
N GLY A 10 -10.42 -4.81 -55.32
CA GLY A 10 -10.18 -5.89 -56.28
C GLY A 10 -11.33 -6.88 -56.40
N LEU A 11 -11.96 -7.27 -55.28
CA LEU A 11 -13.12 -8.17 -55.27
C LEU A 11 -14.38 -7.54 -55.89
N LEU A 12 -14.63 -6.26 -55.61
CA LEU A 12 -15.76 -5.52 -56.18
C LEU A 12 -15.56 -5.27 -57.68
N TRP A 13 -14.32 -4.95 -58.09
CA TRP A 13 -13.92 -4.83 -59.49
C TRP A 13 -14.12 -6.14 -60.25
N TYR A 14 -13.73 -7.27 -59.63
CA TYR A 14 -13.93 -8.60 -60.20
C TYR A 14 -15.41 -8.98 -60.37
N ARG A 15 -16.30 -8.50 -59.49
CA ARG A 15 -17.74 -8.84 -59.52
C ARG A 15 -18.60 -7.97 -60.46
N ARG A 16 -18.05 -6.94 -61.13
CA ARG A 16 -18.83 -5.99 -61.97
C ARG A 16 -20.09 -5.46 -61.28
N ALA A 17 -20.03 -5.21 -59.97
CA ALA A 17 -21.16 -4.59 -59.26
C ALA A 17 -21.33 -3.12 -59.70
N PRO A 18 -22.55 -2.56 -59.69
CA PRO A 18 -22.75 -1.13 -59.93
C PRO A 18 -22.01 -0.33 -58.85
N PHE A 19 -21.00 0.43 -59.27
CA PHE A 19 -20.14 1.22 -58.39
C PHE A 19 -20.83 2.53 -58.01
N ASP A 20 -21.66 2.49 -56.96
CA ASP A 20 -22.05 3.74 -56.30
C ASP A 20 -20.90 4.19 -55.39
N THR A 21 -20.14 5.16 -55.89
CA THR A 21 -18.86 5.59 -55.30
C THR A 21 -19.09 6.31 -53.96
N ASP A 22 -20.24 6.95 -53.80
CA ASP A 22 -20.60 7.70 -52.59
C ASP A 22 -20.86 6.76 -51.42
N PHE A 23 -21.63 5.69 -51.65
CA PHE A 23 -21.89 4.69 -50.61
C PHE A 23 -20.61 3.99 -50.15
N PHE A 24 -19.72 3.65 -51.09
CA PHE A 24 -18.47 2.96 -50.78
C PHE A 24 -17.51 3.84 -49.96
N THR A 25 -17.37 5.11 -50.32
CA THR A 25 -16.49 6.04 -49.60
C THR A 25 -17.01 6.32 -48.19
N ILE A 26 -18.33 6.50 -48.01
CA ILE A 26 -18.94 6.68 -46.69
C ILE A 26 -18.76 5.44 -45.82
N ALA A 27 -19.05 4.25 -46.35
CA ALA A 27 -18.86 2.99 -45.61
C ALA A 27 -17.39 2.77 -45.23
N PHE A 28 -16.45 3.15 -46.10
CA PHE A 28 -15.01 3.07 -45.85
C PHE A 28 -14.55 4.05 -44.77
N VAL A 29 -14.98 5.32 -44.84
CA VAL A 29 -14.64 6.33 -43.83
C VAL A 29 -15.18 5.90 -42.46
N LEU A 30 -16.44 5.43 -42.42
CA LEU A 30 -17.07 4.94 -41.20
C LEU A 30 -16.30 3.72 -40.63
N ILE A 31 -16.00 2.69 -41.43
CA ILE A 31 -15.34 1.49 -40.92
C ILE A 31 -13.89 1.78 -40.49
N SER A 32 -13.21 2.71 -41.17
CA SER A 32 -11.86 3.13 -40.80
C SER A 32 -11.84 3.91 -39.49
N TYR A 33 -12.80 4.83 -39.31
CA TYR A 33 -12.97 5.63 -38.10
C TYR A 33 -13.37 4.77 -36.89
N LEU A 34 -14.35 3.89 -37.07
CA LEU A 34 -14.80 2.97 -36.02
C LEU A 34 -13.67 2.01 -35.63
N ARG A 35 -12.94 1.43 -36.59
CA ARG A 35 -11.81 0.54 -36.26
C ARG A 35 -10.74 1.24 -35.43
N HIS A 36 -10.36 2.47 -35.80
CA HIS A 36 -9.34 3.23 -35.08
C HIS A 36 -9.79 3.58 -33.65
N THR A 37 -11.06 3.95 -33.49
CA THR A 37 -11.65 4.30 -32.20
C THR A 37 -11.81 3.04 -31.33
N TYR A 38 -12.48 2.00 -31.83
CA TYR A 38 -12.81 0.83 -31.03
C TYR A 38 -11.59 -0.02 -30.69
N LEU A 39 -10.68 -0.32 -31.61
CA LEU A 39 -9.57 -1.22 -31.28
C LEU A 39 -8.57 -0.59 -30.31
N ASN A 40 -8.28 0.71 -30.47
CA ASN A 40 -7.33 1.41 -29.59
C ASN A 40 -7.94 1.66 -28.21
N HIS A 41 -9.19 2.14 -28.13
CA HIS A 41 -9.84 2.35 -26.84
C HIS A 41 -10.17 1.04 -26.13
N PHE A 42 -10.50 -0.03 -26.86
CA PHE A 42 -10.75 -1.34 -26.27
C PHE A 42 -9.50 -1.93 -25.62
N ALA A 43 -8.36 -1.93 -26.33
CA ALA A 43 -7.10 -2.40 -25.75
C ALA A 43 -6.71 -1.59 -24.51
N SER A 44 -6.85 -0.26 -24.57
CA SER A 44 -6.61 0.61 -23.42
C SER A 44 -7.55 0.29 -22.25
N ALA A 45 -8.83 0.02 -22.51
CA ALA A 45 -9.79 -0.34 -21.48
C ALA A 45 -9.45 -1.67 -20.80
N CYS A 46 -8.98 -2.68 -21.55
CA CYS A 46 -8.48 -3.93 -20.99
C CYS A 46 -7.29 -3.71 -20.05
N THR A 47 -6.34 -2.86 -20.43
CA THR A 47 -5.20 -2.50 -19.57
C THR A 47 -5.65 -1.76 -18.32
N SER A 48 -6.52 -0.76 -18.45
CA SER A 48 -7.06 0.00 -17.31
C SER A 48 -7.83 -0.90 -16.35
N LEU A 49 -8.61 -1.87 -16.86
CA LEU A 49 -9.34 -2.83 -16.05
C LEU A 49 -8.39 -3.75 -15.27
N SER A 50 -7.32 -4.23 -15.91
CA SER A 50 -6.28 -5.02 -15.25
C SER A 50 -5.59 -4.24 -14.13
N GLN A 51 -5.23 -2.98 -14.39
CA GLN A 51 -4.60 -2.11 -13.39
C GLN A 51 -5.54 -1.84 -12.21
N TYR A 52 -6.81 -1.54 -12.49
CA TYR A 52 -7.83 -1.36 -11.46
C TYR A 52 -7.97 -2.60 -10.58
N TRP A 53 -8.01 -3.78 -11.19
CA TRP A 53 -8.16 -5.03 -10.45
C TRP A 53 -6.98 -5.30 -9.51
N VAL A 54 -5.75 -5.07 -9.98
CA VAL A 54 -4.55 -5.19 -9.13
C VAL A 54 -4.56 -4.15 -8.01
N ALA A 55 -4.97 -2.92 -8.28
CA ALA A 55 -5.06 -1.88 -7.27
C ALA A 55 -6.10 -2.22 -6.19
N SER A 56 -7.28 -2.71 -6.59
CA SER A 56 -8.33 -3.15 -5.66
C SER A 56 -7.83 -4.28 -4.75
N ASN A 57 -7.15 -5.28 -5.31
CA ASN A 57 -6.59 -6.39 -4.53
C ASN A 57 -5.50 -5.93 -3.55
N ARG A 58 -4.69 -4.92 -3.92
CA ARG A 58 -3.69 -4.33 -3.02
C ARG A 58 -4.34 -3.58 -1.85
N ILE A 59 -5.40 -2.82 -2.11
CA ILE A 59 -6.14 -2.10 -1.09
C ILE A 59 -6.83 -3.08 -0.14
N GLU A 60 -7.50 -4.09 -0.68
CA GLU A 60 -8.12 -5.16 0.11
C GLU A 60 -7.08 -5.85 1.01
N LYS A 61 -5.95 -6.25 0.43
CA LYS A 61 -4.86 -6.87 1.20
C LYS A 61 -4.36 -5.98 2.33
N PHE A 62 -4.23 -4.67 2.11
CA PHE A 62 -3.81 -3.72 3.13
C PHE A 62 -4.85 -3.55 4.24
N LEU A 63 -6.13 -3.47 3.88
CA LEU A 63 -7.24 -3.34 4.85
C LEU A 63 -7.47 -4.61 5.67
N MET A 64 -7.07 -5.77 5.14
CA MET A 64 -7.10 -7.05 5.84
C MET A 64 -5.83 -7.34 6.65
N CYS A 65 -4.84 -6.45 6.65
CA CYS A 65 -3.69 -6.59 7.53
C CYS A 65 -4.12 -6.43 8.99
N ASP A 66 -3.49 -7.19 9.87
CA ASP A 66 -3.73 -7.06 11.31
C ASP A 66 -3.35 -5.66 11.78
N GLU A 67 -4.25 -5.00 12.50
CA GLU A 67 -3.95 -3.74 13.15
C GLU A 67 -2.97 -3.96 14.30
N TYR A 68 -2.01 -3.07 14.46
CA TYR A 68 -1.10 -3.10 15.59
C TYR A 68 -1.89 -2.82 16.88
N ASN A 69 -2.08 -3.85 17.70
CA ASN A 69 -2.83 -3.80 18.96
C ASN A 69 -2.09 -2.97 20.02
N ARG A 70 -2.24 -1.64 19.97
CA ARG A 70 -1.70 -0.70 20.97
C ARG A 70 -2.23 -0.96 22.39
N SER A 71 -3.37 -1.66 22.50
CA SER A 71 -4.11 -1.90 23.75
C SER A 71 -3.40 -2.77 24.78
N ASN A 72 -2.46 -3.64 24.37
CA ASN A 72 -1.80 -4.54 25.32
C ASN A 72 -0.60 -3.90 26.03
N ALA A 73 0.02 -2.87 25.44
CA ALA A 73 1.21 -2.23 25.99
C ALA A 73 0.90 -1.08 26.98
N ILE A 74 -0.29 -0.47 26.89
CA ILE A 74 -0.65 0.69 27.71
C ILE A 74 -1.97 0.41 28.43
N ALA A 75 -1.91 -0.46 29.43
CA ALA A 75 -2.89 -0.41 30.51
C ALA A 75 -2.69 0.91 31.25
N TYR A 76 -3.35 1.98 30.79
CA TYR A 76 -3.53 3.20 31.56
C TYR A 76 -4.32 2.83 32.81
N HIS A 77 -3.62 2.39 33.86
CA HIS A 77 -4.16 2.48 35.20
C HIS A 77 -4.26 3.96 35.52
N SER A 78 -5.44 4.54 35.25
CA SER A 78 -5.83 5.81 35.83
C SER A 78 -5.79 5.61 37.33
N LYS A 79 -4.67 5.98 37.95
CA LYS A 79 -4.49 5.92 39.39
C LYS A 79 -5.57 6.82 39.98
N THR A 80 -6.59 6.21 40.57
CA THR A 80 -7.60 6.90 41.37
C THR A 80 -6.83 7.71 42.41
N GLU A 81 -7.04 9.02 42.40
CA GLU A 81 -6.52 9.96 43.40
C GLU A 81 -6.77 9.35 44.78
N ASN A 82 -5.70 8.95 45.47
CA ASN A 82 -5.55 8.73 46.91
C ASN A 82 -4.39 7.76 47.12
N GLU A 83 -3.16 8.29 47.16
CA GLU A 83 -2.09 7.85 48.07
C GLU A 83 -0.82 8.64 47.76
N GLU A 84 -0.48 9.53 48.69
CA GLU A 84 0.83 10.15 48.83
C GLU A 84 1.86 9.06 49.16
N SER A 85 2.49 8.47 48.15
CA SER A 85 3.77 7.77 48.33
C SER A 85 4.49 7.58 46.99
N ASP A 86 5.74 8.02 47.00
CA ASP A 86 6.82 7.89 46.02
C ASP A 86 6.63 8.42 44.60
N THR A 87 7.47 9.40 44.29
CA THR A 87 7.66 10.16 43.05
C THR A 87 8.18 9.32 41.89
N LEU A 88 7.72 8.08 41.72
CA LEU A 88 8.18 7.17 40.67
C LEU A 88 7.28 7.31 39.43
N TYR A 89 7.80 7.96 38.38
CA TYR A 89 7.01 8.28 37.17
C TYR A 89 7.17 7.24 36.07
N ILE A 90 8.33 6.58 36.00
CA ILE A 90 8.61 5.54 35.00
C ILE A 90 9.15 4.33 35.74
N ASN A 91 8.52 3.17 35.55
CA ASN A 91 9.00 1.88 36.02
C ASN A 91 9.02 0.91 34.85
N VAL A 92 10.21 0.52 34.40
CA VAL A 92 10.41 -0.48 33.37
C VAL A 92 10.98 -1.72 34.04
N GLN A 93 10.28 -2.85 33.91
CA GLN A 93 10.70 -4.11 34.51
C GLN A 93 10.75 -5.19 33.45
N GLN A 94 11.95 -5.75 33.24
CA GLN A 94 12.22 -6.90 32.38
C GLN A 94 11.59 -6.79 30.99
N VAL A 95 11.62 -5.59 30.42
CA VAL A 95 11.04 -5.34 29.09
C VAL A 95 11.97 -5.94 28.04
N SER A 96 11.41 -6.87 27.27
CA SER A 96 11.99 -7.32 26.02
C SER A 96 11.08 -6.87 24.87
N SER A 97 11.67 -6.43 23.77
CA SER A 97 10.89 -5.90 22.64
C SER A 97 11.65 -6.12 21.34
N ASN A 98 10.91 -6.57 20.32
CA ASN A 98 11.45 -6.86 19.01
C ASN A 98 10.66 -6.06 17.95
N TRP A 99 11.33 -5.55 16.92
CA TRP A 99 10.68 -4.80 15.84
C TRP A 99 9.82 -5.71 14.95
N GLU A 100 10.25 -6.94 14.75
CA GLU A 100 9.57 -7.97 13.96
C GLU A 100 9.68 -9.31 14.71
N GLU A 101 8.69 -10.20 14.58
CA GLU A 101 8.70 -11.52 15.25
C GLU A 101 9.96 -12.37 14.97
N ASN A 102 10.70 -12.07 13.90
CA ASN A 102 11.92 -12.79 13.50
C ASN A 102 13.14 -11.86 13.31
N SER A 103 13.12 -10.66 13.89
CA SER A 103 14.26 -9.75 13.75
C SER A 103 15.44 -10.24 14.60
N SER A 104 16.66 -10.09 14.06
CA SER A 104 17.91 -10.40 14.78
C SER A 104 18.22 -9.42 15.91
N PHE A 105 17.49 -8.31 15.98
CA PHE A 105 17.71 -7.25 16.96
C PHE A 105 16.56 -7.25 17.98
N GLU A 106 16.91 -7.49 19.24
CA GLU A 106 15.94 -7.53 20.33
C GLU A 106 16.48 -6.67 21.50
N LEU A 107 15.63 -5.80 22.03
CA LEU A 107 15.85 -5.23 23.36
C LEU A 107 15.60 -6.36 24.36
N ASN A 108 16.57 -6.68 25.20
CA ASN A 108 16.48 -7.85 26.06
C ASN A 108 16.55 -7.46 27.53
N ASN A 109 15.48 -7.78 28.28
CA ASN A 109 15.41 -7.73 29.74
C ASN A 109 15.87 -6.39 30.34
N ILE A 110 15.37 -5.28 29.78
CA ILE A 110 15.72 -3.94 30.24
C ILE A 110 14.87 -3.59 31.46
N SER A 111 15.54 -3.19 32.55
CA SER A 111 14.90 -2.78 33.79
C SER A 111 15.51 -1.48 34.30
N PHE A 112 14.69 -0.45 34.51
CA PHE A 112 15.09 0.80 35.14
C PHE A 112 13.88 1.54 35.70
N SER A 113 14.11 2.42 36.66
CA SER A 113 13.10 3.31 37.20
C SER A 113 13.57 4.76 37.15
N ALA A 114 12.63 5.69 37.00
CA ALA A 114 12.87 7.12 36.98
C ALA A 114 11.91 7.85 37.91
N CYS A 115 12.46 8.75 38.73
CA CYS A 115 11.69 9.61 39.61
C CYS A 115 11.54 11.03 39.05
N GLY A 116 10.59 11.78 39.62
CA GLY A 116 10.36 13.17 39.22
C GLY A 116 11.55 14.04 39.61
N GLY A 117 12.14 14.72 38.61
CA GLY A 117 13.34 15.54 38.79
C GLY A 117 14.64 14.86 38.37
N ASP A 118 14.61 13.58 37.97
CA ASP A 118 15.78 12.87 37.48
C ASP A 118 16.12 13.26 36.03
N LEU A 119 17.41 13.46 35.75
CA LEU A 119 17.94 13.58 34.39
C LEU A 119 18.61 12.26 33.99
N ILE A 120 17.91 11.46 33.18
CA ILE A 120 18.42 10.18 32.68
C ILE A 120 19.05 10.36 31.31
N MET A 121 20.29 9.87 31.16
CA MET A 121 21.00 9.82 29.89
C MET A 121 21.16 8.37 29.45
N ILE A 122 20.72 8.05 28.23
CA ILE A 122 20.88 6.72 27.62
C ILE A 122 22.07 6.76 26.65
N ILE A 123 23.11 5.97 26.92
CA ILE A 123 24.33 5.87 26.09
C ILE A 123 24.55 4.45 25.57
N GLY A 124 25.23 4.30 24.44
CA GLY A 124 25.57 3.00 23.86
C GLY A 124 26.14 3.14 22.44
N SER A 125 26.64 2.04 21.86
CA SER A 125 27.17 2.00 20.49
C SER A 125 26.11 2.29 19.41
N ILE A 126 26.55 2.55 18.18
CA ILE A 126 25.63 2.66 17.03
C ILE A 126 24.87 1.32 16.90
N ALA A 127 23.56 1.38 16.64
CA ALA A 127 22.65 0.23 16.57
C ALA A 127 22.46 -0.57 17.88
N SER A 128 22.74 0.03 19.04
CA SER A 128 22.51 -0.61 20.35
C SER A 128 21.05 -0.58 20.85
N GLY A 129 20.09 -0.10 20.05
CA GLY A 129 18.68 -0.04 20.44
C GLY A 129 18.19 1.19 21.19
N LYS A 130 18.95 2.29 21.27
CA LYS A 130 18.52 3.48 22.03
C LYS A 130 17.21 4.08 21.52
N SER A 131 17.08 4.25 20.20
CA SER A 131 15.83 4.74 19.60
C SER A 131 14.70 3.72 19.76
N SER A 132 15.00 2.43 19.63
CA SER A 132 14.04 1.35 19.86
C SER A 132 13.52 1.38 21.30
N LEU A 133 14.38 1.58 22.31
CA LEU A 133 13.96 1.69 23.71
C LEU A 133 12.97 2.83 23.92
N LEU A 134 13.21 3.98 23.29
CA LEU A 134 12.29 5.12 23.32
C LEU A 134 10.96 4.79 22.63
N MET A 135 10.98 4.06 21.52
CA MET A 135 9.76 3.61 20.84
C MET A 135 8.97 2.59 21.67
N THR A 136 9.65 1.67 22.36
CA THR A 136 9.04 0.73 23.31
C THR A 136 8.38 1.46 24.48
N LEU A 137 9.03 2.49 25.05
CA LEU A 137 8.44 3.34 26.10
C LEU A 137 7.18 4.10 25.64
N LEU A 138 7.11 4.46 24.36
CA LEU A 138 5.94 5.11 23.76
C LEU A 138 4.82 4.12 23.38
N GLY A 139 5.08 2.81 23.52
CA GLY A 139 4.16 1.73 23.11
C GLY A 139 4.09 1.53 21.59
N GLU A 140 5.07 2.03 20.83
CA GLU A 140 5.13 1.91 19.37
C GLU A 140 5.81 0.61 18.91
N MET A 141 6.49 -0.11 19.80
CA MET A 141 7.06 -1.43 19.53
C MET A 141 6.36 -2.51 20.37
N PRO A 142 6.15 -3.72 19.81
CA PRO A 142 5.52 -4.80 20.55
C PRO A 142 6.43 -5.25 21.68
N ILE A 143 5.83 -5.56 22.82
CA ILE A 143 6.46 -5.96 24.07
C ILE A 143 6.05 -7.40 24.38
#